data_AF-A0A1A8N3Q9-F1
#
_entry.id   AF-A0A1A8N3Q9-F1
#
_cell.length_a   1.000
_cell.length_b   1.000
_cell.length_c   1.000
_cell.angle_alpha   90.00
_cell.angle_beta   90.00
_cell.angle_gamma   90.00
#
_symmetry.space_group_name_H-M   'P 1'
#
loop_
_entity.id
_entity.type
_entity.pdbx_description
1 polymer ?
#
loop_
_entity_poly.entity_id
_entity_poly.type
_entity_poly.pdbx_seq_one_letter_code
_entity_poly.pdbx_strand_id
1 'polypeptide(L)'
;QIMTANVWLTQHWVDYRLSWDPARYEGIDKLRIPSRHIWLPDIVLYNNADGTYEVTVFTNAIVLFNGSVNWLPPAIYKSACKIEVKHFPFDQQNCTLKFRSWTYDHTEIDLILKSEVASMDDFTPSGEWDILALPGRRTVNPL
;
A
#
# COMPACT_ATOMS: atom_id res chain seq x y z
N GLN A 1 0.71 -15.65 -16.46
CA GLN A 1 1.70 -15.26 -15.43
C GLN A 1 1.34 -13.88 -14.85
N ILE A 2 0.07 -13.66 -14.52
CA ILE A 2 -0.41 -12.40 -13.93
C ILE A 2 -1.35 -12.78 -12.79
N MET A 3 -1.16 -12.18 -11.63
CA MET A 3 -2.06 -12.30 -10.48
C MET A 3 -2.77 -10.96 -10.28
N THR A 4 -4.10 -10.97 -10.26
CA THR A 4 -4.94 -9.80 -10.00
C THR A 4 -5.49 -9.89 -8.58
N ALA A 5 -5.27 -8.85 -7.77
CA ALA A 5 -5.77 -8.80 -6.39
C ALA A 5 -6.36 -7.41 -6.07
N ASN A 6 -7.44 -7.39 -5.29
CA ASN A 6 -7.96 -6.16 -4.69
C ASN A 6 -7.27 -5.96 -3.34
N VAL A 7 -6.57 -4.85 -3.16
CA VAL A 7 -5.71 -4.59 -1.99
C VAL A 7 -6.00 -3.20 -1.45
N TRP A 8 -6.01 -3.09 -0.13
CA TRP A 8 -6.00 -1.82 0.58
C TRP A 8 -4.62 -1.57 1.17
N LEU A 9 -3.90 -0.61 0.60
CA LEU A 9 -2.56 -0.25 1.05
C LEU A 9 -2.64 0.94 2.01
N THR A 10 -2.59 0.67 3.32
CA THR A 10 -2.58 1.72 4.35
C THR A 10 -1.23 2.41 4.41
N GLN A 11 -1.23 3.71 4.11
CA GLN A 11 -0.07 4.58 4.21
C GLN A 11 -0.27 5.56 5.37
N HIS A 12 0.75 5.70 6.20
CA HIS A 12 0.77 6.64 7.32
C HIS A 12 2.10 7.37 7.36
N TRP A 13 2.04 8.69 7.48
CA TRP A 13 3.21 9.55 7.66
C TRP A 13 2.84 10.77 8.50
N VAL A 14 3.83 11.61 8.82
CA VAL A 14 3.63 12.85 9.57
C VAL A 14 4.09 14.02 8.71
N ASP A 15 3.22 15.01 8.50
CA ASP A 15 3.55 16.29 7.86
C ASP A 15 3.37 17.43 8.85
N TYR A 16 4.48 18.01 9.29
CA TYR A 16 4.49 19.08 10.31
C TYR A 16 3.73 20.34 9.86
N ARG A 17 3.60 20.57 8.55
CA ARG A 17 2.91 21.74 7.97
C ARG A 17 1.39 21.65 8.09
N LEU A 18 0.87 20.44 8.31
CA LEU A 18 -0.55 20.15 8.47
C LEU A 18 -0.96 20.05 9.95
N SER A 19 -0.14 20.55 10.87
CA SER A 19 -0.48 20.60 12.30
C SER A 19 -1.26 21.87 12.65
N TRP A 20 -2.20 21.76 13.60
CA TRP A 20 -2.96 22.91 14.13
C TRP A 20 -3.29 22.73 15.61
N ASP A 21 -3.66 23.82 16.27
CA ASP A 21 -4.13 23.82 17.66
C ASP A 21 -5.66 23.66 17.70
N PRO A 22 -6.22 22.51 18.15
CA PRO A 22 -7.65 22.29 18.19
C PRO A 22 -8.41 23.34 19.00
N ALA A 23 -7.80 23.94 20.03
CA ALA A 23 -8.45 24.95 20.86
C ALA A 23 -8.82 26.23 20.08
N ARG A 24 -8.12 26.50 18.97
CA ARG A 24 -8.42 27.64 18.08
C ARG A 24 -9.52 27.35 17.07
N TYR A 25 -9.91 26.09 16.91
CA TYR A 25 -10.84 25.62 15.89
C TYR A 25 -11.93 24.73 16.51
N GLU A 26 -12.53 25.19 17.60
CA GLU A 26 -13.69 24.53 18.24
C GLU A 26 -13.45 23.04 18.61
N GLY A 27 -12.20 22.65 18.89
CA GLY A 27 -11.84 21.29 19.26
C GLY A 27 -11.75 20.30 18.09
N ILE A 28 -11.66 20.77 16.84
CA ILE A 28 -11.48 19.90 15.68
C ILE A 28 -10.13 19.17 15.78
N ASP A 29 -10.16 17.85 15.88
CA ASP A 29 -9.01 16.97 16.04
C ASP A 29 -8.59 16.27 14.74
N LYS A 30 -9.52 16.15 13.78
CA LYS A 30 -9.31 15.48 12.49
C LYS A 30 -10.04 16.16 11.34
N LEU A 31 -9.43 16.12 10.17
CA LEU A 31 -9.96 16.64 8.92
C LEU A 31 -9.85 15.59 7.81
N ARG A 32 -10.77 15.64 6.85
CA ARG A 32 -10.71 14.85 5.62
C ARG A 32 -10.40 15.80 4.47
N ILE A 33 -9.24 15.62 3.87
CA ILE A 33 -8.73 16.50 2.81
C ILE A 33 -8.58 15.67 1.54
N PRO A 34 -8.97 16.17 0.35
CA PRO A 34 -8.69 15.47 -0.90
C PRO A 34 -7.17 15.26 -1.05
N SER A 35 -6.78 14.00 -1.25
CA SER A 35 -5.37 13.59 -1.27
C SER A 35 -4.55 14.34 -2.34
N ARG A 36 -5.18 14.75 -3.44
CA ARG A 36 -4.56 15.54 -4.52
C ARG A 36 -4.07 16.93 -4.12
N HIS A 37 -4.52 17.49 -3.00
CA HIS A 37 -4.14 18.82 -2.54
C HIS A 37 -3.04 18.82 -1.47
N ILE A 38 -2.62 17.64 -1.02
CA ILE A 38 -1.53 17.48 -0.06
C ILE A 38 -0.40 16.68 -0.70
N TRP A 39 0.78 16.74 -0.09
CA TRP A 39 1.87 15.87 -0.49
C TRP A 39 1.53 14.40 -0.14
N LEU A 40 1.80 13.50 -1.08
CA LEU A 40 1.65 12.05 -0.94
C LEU A 40 2.95 11.39 -1.41
N PRO A 41 3.44 10.34 -0.74
CA PRO A 41 4.51 9.53 -1.29
C PRO A 41 4.00 8.71 -2.49
N ASP A 42 4.80 8.58 -3.53
CA ASP A 42 4.46 7.93 -4.79
C ASP A 42 4.76 6.42 -4.77
N ILE A 43 4.16 5.72 -3.81
CA ILE A 43 4.35 4.27 -3.64
C ILE A 43 3.54 3.51 -4.70
N VAL A 44 4.24 2.78 -5.56
CA VAL A 44 3.66 2.03 -6.69
C VAL A 44 4.07 0.55 -6.67
N LEU A 45 3.33 -0.27 -7.42
CA LEU A 45 3.69 -1.67 -7.66
C LEU A 45 4.73 -1.76 -8.78
N TYR A 46 5.97 -2.12 -8.45
CA TYR A 46 7.07 -2.13 -9.42
C TYR A 46 6.97 -3.29 -10.43
N ASN A 47 6.57 -4.47 -9.98
CA ASN A 47 6.38 -5.65 -10.85
C ASN A 47 4.95 -5.72 -11.43
N ASN A 48 4.41 -4.57 -11.82
CA ASN A 48 3.12 -4.46 -12.49
C ASN A 48 3.19 -5.05 -13.92
N ALA A 49 2.14 -5.77 -14.31
CA ALA A 49 2.00 -6.38 -15.64
C ALA A 49 1.09 -5.59 -16.60
N ASP A 50 0.39 -4.56 -16.12
CA ASP A 50 -0.66 -3.84 -16.87
C ASP A 50 -0.22 -2.45 -17.38
N GLY A 51 0.98 -1.98 -17.01
CA GLY A 51 1.51 -0.66 -17.36
C GLY A 51 0.87 0.54 -16.62
N THR A 52 -0.20 0.32 -15.85
CA THR A 52 -0.89 1.33 -15.03
C THR A 52 -0.37 1.31 -13.58
N TYR A 53 0.60 2.18 -13.27
CA TYR A 53 1.28 2.17 -11.95
C TYR A 53 0.55 2.96 -10.85
N GLU A 54 -0.29 3.92 -11.22
CA GLU A 54 -0.98 4.79 -10.27
C GLU A 54 -2.28 4.18 -9.74
N VAL A 55 -2.64 4.55 -8.51
CA VAL A 55 -3.92 4.19 -7.93
C VAL A 55 -5.04 4.92 -8.68
N THR A 56 -6.00 4.16 -9.21
CA THR A 56 -7.07 4.70 -10.04
C THR A 56 -8.06 5.57 -9.25
N VAL A 57 -8.15 5.38 -7.93
CA VAL A 57 -9.09 6.09 -7.05
C VAL A 57 -8.33 6.88 -5.98
N PHE A 58 -8.26 8.19 -6.17
CA PHE A 58 -7.71 9.12 -5.18
C PHE A 58 -8.77 9.43 -4.11
N THR A 59 -8.78 8.66 -3.04
CA THR A 59 -9.64 8.88 -1.87
C THR A 59 -9.15 10.07 -1.04
N ASN A 60 -10.01 10.62 -0.19
CA ASN A 60 -9.61 11.63 0.80
C ASN A 60 -8.64 11.02 1.82
N ALA A 61 -7.64 11.80 2.22
CA ALA A 61 -6.76 11.47 3.33
C ALA A 61 -7.36 12.01 4.65
N ILE A 62 -7.13 11.28 5.74
CA ILE A 62 -7.48 11.73 7.09
C ILE A 62 -6.24 12.35 7.70
N VAL A 63 -6.34 13.63 8.08
CA VAL A 63 -5.27 14.38 8.73
C VAL A 63 -5.68 14.65 10.17
N LEU A 64 -4.80 14.39 11.13
CA LEU A 64 -4.97 14.68 12.55
C LEU A 64 -4.27 15.98 12.93
N PHE A 65 -4.71 16.63 14.01
CA PHE A 65 -4.20 17.93 14.46
C PHE A 65 -2.68 17.95 14.73
N ASN A 66 -2.08 16.81 15.04
CA ASN A 66 -0.64 16.64 15.26
C ASN A 66 0.17 16.53 13.95
N GLY A 67 -0.48 16.62 12.78
CA GLY A 67 0.15 16.45 11.46
C GLY A 67 0.21 15.00 10.97
N SER A 68 -0.29 14.02 11.73
CA SER A 68 -0.38 12.63 11.26
C SER A 68 -1.39 12.50 10.11
N VAL A 69 -0.96 11.91 9.00
CA VAL A 69 -1.78 11.68 7.82
C VAL A 69 -1.97 10.18 7.63
N ASN A 70 -3.22 9.77 7.45
CA ASN A 70 -3.60 8.41 7.09
C ASN A 70 -4.27 8.42 5.72
N TRP A 71 -3.76 7.62 4.79
CA TRP A 71 -4.32 7.47 3.46
C TRP A 71 -4.44 5.99 3.10
N LEU A 72 -5.65 5.60 2.71
CA LEU A 72 -6.01 4.22 2.39
C LEU A 72 -6.81 4.21 1.08
N PRO A 73 -6.13 4.23 -0.08
CA PRO A 73 -6.81 4.12 -1.35
C PRO A 73 -7.06 2.62 -1.69
N PRO A 74 -8.26 2.27 -2.17
CA PRO A 74 -8.50 0.92 -2.71
C PRO A 74 -7.85 0.81 -4.09
N ALA A 75 -7.16 -0.30 -4.34
CA ALA A 75 -6.49 -0.53 -5.61
C ALA A 75 -6.62 -1.98 -6.08
N ILE A 76 -6.84 -2.17 -7.38
CA ILE A 76 -6.72 -3.47 -8.04
C ILE A 76 -5.32 -3.55 -8.64
N TYR A 77 -4.49 -4.44 -8.10
CA TYR A 77 -3.13 -4.64 -8.54
C TYR A 77 -3.03 -5.87 -9.45
N LYS A 78 -2.39 -5.70 -10.61
CA LYS A 78 -2.05 -6.79 -11.53
C LYS A 78 -0.54 -7.01 -11.52
N SER A 79 -0.09 -8.01 -10.78
CA SER A 79 1.34 -8.30 -10.64
C SER A 79 1.80 -9.37 -11.62
N ALA A 80 2.99 -9.19 -12.18
CA ALA A 80 3.68 -10.25 -12.89
C ALA A 80 4.17 -11.31 -11.88
N CYS A 81 3.69 -12.54 -12.05
CA CYS A 81 4.02 -13.67 -11.20
C CYS A 81 4.45 -14.87 -12.05
N LYS A 82 5.64 -15.41 -11.77
CA LYS A 82 6.14 -16.61 -12.42
C LYS A 82 5.36 -17.81 -11.89
N ILE A 83 4.74 -18.56 -12.80
CA ILE A 83 3.94 -19.74 -12.47
C ILE A 83 4.78 -21.00 -12.68
N GLU A 84 4.81 -21.86 -11.68
CA GLU A 84 5.55 -23.13 -11.72
C GLU A 84 4.56 -24.31 -11.83
N VAL A 85 4.43 -24.87 -13.04
CA VAL A 85 3.41 -25.90 -13.38
C VAL A 85 3.94 -27.34 -13.28
N LYS A 86 4.90 -27.62 -12.41
CA LYS A 86 5.55 -28.94 -12.33
C LYS A 86 4.63 -30.04 -11.80
N HIS A 87 3.70 -29.69 -10.90
CA HIS A 87 2.88 -30.64 -10.14
C HIS A 87 1.37 -30.42 -10.35
N PHE A 88 0.99 -29.79 -11.46
CA PHE A 88 -0.41 -29.49 -11.77
C PHE A 88 -1.32 -30.74 -11.62
N PRO A 89 -2.50 -30.65 -10.97
CA PRO A 89 -3.14 -29.46 -10.38
C PRO A 89 -2.83 -29.24 -8.88
N PHE A 90 -1.86 -29.97 -8.31
CA PHE A 90 -1.47 -29.91 -6.89
C PHE A 90 -0.19 -29.09 -6.71
N ASP A 91 -0.15 -27.92 -7.32
CA ASP A 91 0.97 -27.00 -7.32
C ASP A 91 0.82 -25.88 -6.27
N GLN A 92 1.96 -25.33 -5.85
CA GLN A 92 2.01 -24.15 -4.99
C GLN A 92 2.60 -23.00 -5.78
N GLN A 93 1.95 -21.84 -5.72
CA GLN A 93 2.38 -20.65 -6.43
C GLN A 93 2.89 -19.59 -5.45
N ASN A 94 4.05 -19.00 -5.75
CA ASN A 94 4.66 -17.95 -4.94
C ASN A 94 4.70 -16.63 -5.72
N CYS A 95 3.69 -15.80 -5.51
CA CYS A 95 3.57 -14.49 -6.15
C CYS A 95 4.03 -13.38 -5.20
N THR A 96 4.88 -12.48 -5.70
CA THR A 96 5.42 -11.36 -4.93
C THR A 96 4.79 -10.05 -5.39
N LEU A 97 4.43 -9.16 -4.45
CA LEU A 97 4.11 -7.76 -4.71
C LEU A 97 5.29 -6.89 -4.26
N LYS A 98 5.83 -6.06 -5.14
CA LYS A 98 6.95 -5.16 -4.83
C LYS A 98 6.48 -3.71 -4.78
N PHE A 99 6.39 -3.14 -3.59
CA PHE A 99 6.06 -1.73 -3.38
C PHE A 99 7.32 -0.89 -3.21
N ARG A 100 7.40 0.24 -3.90
CA ARG A 100 8.51 1.21 -3.81
C ARG A 100 8.02 2.59 -4.24
N SER A 101 8.64 3.65 -3.74
CA SER A 101 8.58 4.97 -4.37
C SER A 101 9.15 4.94 -5.78
N TRP A 102 8.54 5.71 -6.69
CA TRP A 102 9.04 5.85 -8.04
C TRP A 102 10.10 6.95 -8.14
N THR A 103 9.89 8.08 -7.45
CA THR A 103 10.73 9.27 -7.53
C THR A 103 11.73 9.40 -6.38
N TYR A 104 11.35 9.03 -5.16
CA TYR A 104 12.22 9.15 -3.98
C TYR A 104 13.12 7.93 -3.77
N ASP A 105 14.31 8.17 -3.20
CA ASP A 105 15.19 7.11 -2.72
C ASP A 105 15.17 6.95 -1.19
N HIS A 106 16.02 6.04 -0.68
CA HIS A 106 16.13 5.72 0.74
C HIS A 106 16.72 6.84 1.61
N THR A 107 17.31 7.88 1.00
CA THR A 107 17.87 9.03 1.71
C THR A 107 16.82 10.10 1.98
N GLU A 108 15.75 10.13 1.18
CA GLU A 108 14.66 11.09 1.28
C GLU A 108 13.45 10.53 2.03
N ILE A 109 13.09 9.26 1.80
CA ILE A 109 11.99 8.60 2.50
C ILE A 109 12.41 7.23 3.02
N ASP A 110 11.88 6.85 4.18
CA ASP A 110 12.02 5.49 4.70
C ASP A 110 10.67 4.75 4.79
N LEU A 111 10.60 3.58 4.15
CA LEU A 111 9.41 2.74 4.13
C LEU A 111 9.51 1.69 5.24
N ILE A 112 8.57 1.73 6.18
CA ILE A 112 8.52 0.83 7.34
C ILE A 112 7.25 0.01 7.28
N LEU A 113 7.38 -1.31 7.46
CA LEU A 113 6.24 -2.22 7.55
C LEU A 113 5.56 -2.05 8.91
N LYS A 114 4.24 -1.85 8.89
CA LYS A 114 3.44 -1.82 10.13
C LYS A 114 3.28 -3.22 10.76
N SER A 115 3.30 -4.26 9.93
CA SER A 115 3.15 -5.67 10.30
C SER A 115 4.00 -6.52 9.37
N GLU A 116 4.53 -7.63 9.89
CA GLU A 116 5.26 -8.64 9.11
C GLU A 116 4.33 -9.55 8.31
N VAL A 117 3.02 -9.47 8.53
CA VAL A 117 1.99 -10.27 7.84
C VAL A 117 0.89 -9.35 7.34
N ALA A 118 0.43 -9.57 6.11
CA ALA A 118 -0.71 -8.85 5.57
C ALA A 118 -2.02 -9.32 6.25
N SER A 119 -2.91 -8.39 6.58
CA SER A 119 -4.22 -8.72 7.15
C SER A 119 -5.11 -9.42 6.12
N MET A 120 -5.90 -10.39 6.58
CA MET A 120 -6.93 -11.09 5.83
C MET A 120 -8.34 -10.83 6.42
N ASP A 121 -8.51 -9.79 7.23
CA ASP A 121 -9.76 -9.54 7.97
C ASP A 121 -10.99 -9.43 7.04
N ASP A 122 -10.81 -8.84 5.86
CA ASP A 122 -11.84 -8.67 4.83
C ASP A 122 -11.65 -9.61 3.62
N PHE A 123 -10.90 -10.71 3.79
CA PHE A 123 -10.68 -11.67 2.70
C PHE A 123 -11.92 -12.54 2.46
N THR A 124 -12.33 -12.63 1.19
CA THR A 124 -13.35 -13.58 0.75
C THR A 124 -12.67 -14.73 -0.01
N PRO A 125 -12.94 -16.01 0.34
CA PRO A 125 -12.31 -17.16 -0.30
C PRO A 125 -12.46 -17.15 -1.83
N SER A 126 -11.37 -17.43 -2.55
CA SER A 126 -11.33 -17.39 -4.02
C SER A 126 -11.99 -18.60 -4.69
N GLY A 127 -12.33 -19.65 -3.94
CA GLY A 127 -12.91 -20.90 -4.43
C GLY A 127 -11.91 -21.83 -5.13
N GLU A 128 -11.09 -21.29 -6.04
CA GLU A 128 -10.06 -22.04 -6.78
C GLU A 128 -8.70 -22.03 -6.06
N TRP A 129 -8.36 -20.91 -5.42
CA TRP A 129 -7.07 -20.70 -4.75
C TRP A 129 -7.26 -20.59 -3.25
N ASP A 130 -6.34 -21.20 -2.50
CA ASP A 130 -6.25 -21.07 -1.05
C ASP A 130 -4.96 -20.32 -0.65
N ILE A 131 -5.08 -19.42 0.32
CA ILE A 131 -3.95 -18.60 0.78
C ILE A 131 -3.29 -19.30 1.97
N LEU A 132 -2.08 -19.79 1.76
CA LEU A 132 -1.32 -20.45 2.83
C LEU A 132 -0.62 -19.46 3.78
N ALA A 133 -0.02 -18.39 3.22
CA ALA A 133 0.70 -17.37 4.00
C ALA A 133 0.85 -16.06 3.21
N LEU A 134 0.90 -14.92 3.92
CA LEU A 134 1.13 -13.59 3.35
C LEU A 134 2.25 -12.83 4.11
N PRO A 135 3.50 -13.30 4.08
CA PRO A 135 4.61 -12.62 4.75
C PRO A 135 5.03 -11.35 4.00
N GLY A 136 5.32 -10.30 4.75
CA GLY A 136 5.90 -9.06 4.29
C GLY A 136 7.35 -8.94 4.75
N ARG A 137 8.25 -8.48 3.88
CA ARG A 137 9.64 -8.18 4.24
C ARG A 137 10.10 -6.86 3.64
N ARG A 138 10.81 -6.06 4.43
CA ARG A 138 11.51 -4.87 3.94
C ARG A 138 12.85 -5.31 3.36
N THR A 139 13.10 -4.96 2.09
CA THR A 139 14.39 -5.22 1.44
C THR A 139 15.12 -3.90 1.25
N VAL A 140 16.29 -3.76 1.87
CA VAL A 140 17.18 -2.61 1.69
C VAL A 140 18.36 -3.13 0.88
N ASN A 141 18.67 -2.51 -0.25
CA ASN A 141 19.92 -2.83 -0.94
C ASN A 141 21.06 -2.17 -0.14
N PRO A 142 21.98 -2.95 0.45
CA PRO A 142 23.24 -2.39 0.89
C PRO A 142 23.98 -1.96 -0.38
N LEU A 143 24.27 -0.67 -0.52
CA LEU A 143 25.21 -0.19 -1.52
C LEU A 143 26.57 -0.86 -1.33
#